data_AF-U9W2V7-F1
#
_entry.id   AF-U9W2V7-F1
#
_cell.length_a   1.000
_cell.length_b   1.000
_cell.length_c   1.000
_cell.angle_alpha   90.00
_cell.angle_beta   90.00
_cell.angle_gamma   90.00
#
_symmetry.space_group_name_H-M   'P 1'
#
loop_
_entity.id
_entity.type
_entity.pdbx_description
1 polymer ?
#
loop_
_entity_poly.entity_id
_entity_poly.type
_entity_poly.pdbx_seq_one_letter_code
_entity_poly.pdbx_strand_id
1 'polypeptide(L)'
;MSIDLQKVLKEILEKRLTALDMSKYELAKRLAVERGKAKPTDVSKLVSKCFEEPDARRYMDLAALIELMGGEIVVRWHSIEENVVSTPKAS
;
A
#
# COMPACT_ATOMS: atom_id res chain seq x y z
N MET A 1 8.76 25.83 -3.30
CA MET A 1 7.43 25.26 -3.57
C MET A 1 7.24 24.07 -2.64
N SER A 2 6.19 24.08 -1.81
CA SER A 2 5.83 22.90 -1.03
C SER A 2 5.14 21.91 -1.96
N ILE A 3 5.69 20.72 -2.11
CA ILE A 3 5.02 19.63 -2.82
C ILE A 3 3.96 19.10 -1.88
N ASP A 4 2.71 19.08 -2.32
CA ASP A 4 1.63 18.38 -1.62
C ASP A 4 1.83 16.87 -1.79
N LEU A 5 2.60 16.29 -0.86
CA LEU A 5 2.96 14.88 -0.86
C LEU A 5 1.73 13.97 -0.82
N GLN A 6 0.69 14.37 -0.09
CA GLN A 6 -0.55 13.61 0.02
C GLN A 6 -1.23 13.48 -1.34
N LYS A 7 -1.32 14.58 -2.09
CA LYS A 7 -1.87 14.58 -3.44
C LYS A 7 -1.08 13.68 -4.39
N VAL A 8 0.25 13.79 -4.36
CA VAL A 8 1.14 12.98 -5.23
C VAL A 8 0.99 11.49 -4.93
N LEU A 9 1.03 11.08 -3.66
CA LEU A 9 0.88 9.68 -3.26
C LEU A 9 -0.48 9.11 -3.66
N LYS A 10 -1.55 9.88 -3.44
CA LYS A 10 -2.90 9.48 -3.87
C LYS A 10 -2.96 9.23 -5.36
N GLU A 11 -2.43 10.15 -6.18
CA GLU A 11 -2.40 9.99 -7.63
C GLU A 11 -1.60 8.76 -8.08
N ILE A 12 -0.48 8.45 -7.42
CA ILE A 12 0.33 7.27 -7.71
C ILE A 12 -0.47 5.99 -7.43
N LEU A 13 -1.11 5.90 -6.26
CA LEU A 13 -1.90 4.75 -5.86
C LEU A 13 -3.09 4.53 -6.81
N GLU A 14 -3.84 5.59 -7.16
CA GLU A 14 -4.98 5.50 -8.09
C GLU A 14 -4.52 5.07 -9.49
N LYS A 15 -3.44 5.67 -10.02
CA LYS A 15 -2.87 5.28 -11.32
C LYS A 15 -2.46 3.80 -11.34
N ARG A 16 -1.84 3.32 -10.27
CA ARG A 16 -1.45 1.91 -10.16
C ARG A 16 -2.67 1.00 -10.12
N LEU A 17 -3.69 1.36 -9.35
CA LEU A 17 -4.93 0.60 -9.25
C LEU A 17 -5.65 0.51 -10.60
N THR A 18 -5.71 1.61 -11.36
CA THR A 18 -6.23 1.63 -12.73
C THR A 18 -5.40 0.77 -13.69
N ALA A 19 -4.07 0.83 -13.61
CA ALA A 19 -3.19 0.03 -14.47
C ALA A 19 -3.34 -1.48 -14.25
N LEU A 20 -3.79 -1.89 -13.06
CA LEU A 20 -4.06 -3.28 -12.70
C LEU A 20 -5.50 -3.73 -13.01
N ASP A 21 -6.33 -2.84 -13.59
CA ASP A 21 -7.77 -3.06 -13.77
C ASP A 21 -8.46 -3.54 -12.48
N MET A 22 -8.07 -2.95 -11.36
CA MET A 22 -8.49 -3.37 -10.03
C MET A 22 -9.38 -2.31 -9.38
N SER A 23 -10.34 -2.73 -8.56
CA SER A 23 -11.08 -1.80 -7.70
C SER A 23 -10.50 -1.80 -6.29
N LYS A 24 -10.77 -0.75 -5.50
CA LYS A 24 -10.39 -0.71 -4.07
C LYS A 24 -11.02 -1.88 -3.29
N TYR A 25 -12.19 -2.34 -3.73
CA TYR A 25 -12.84 -3.51 -3.13
C TYR A 25 -12.09 -4.80 -3.44
N GLU A 26 -11.60 -4.97 -4.66
CA GLU A 26 -10.77 -6.12 -5.04
C GLU A 26 -9.43 -6.12 -4.28
N LEU A 27 -8.81 -4.95 -4.12
CA LEU A 27 -7.64 -4.79 -3.27
C LEU A 27 -7.95 -5.15 -1.80
N ALA A 28 -9.11 -4.75 -1.28
CA ALA A 28 -9.56 -5.13 0.06
C ALA A 28 -9.79 -6.64 0.21
N LYS A 29 -10.23 -7.36 -0.84
CA LYS A 29 -10.30 -8.83 -0.82
C LYS A 29 -8.91 -9.43 -0.64
N ARG A 30 -7.94 -8.98 -1.42
CA ARG A 30 -6.55 -9.48 -1.35
C ARG A 30 -5.95 -9.23 0.04
N LEU A 31 -6.14 -8.03 0.58
CA LEU A 31 -5.69 -7.69 1.93
C LEU A 31 -6.39 -8.52 3.02
N ALA A 32 -7.67 -8.82 2.86
CA ALA A 32 -8.39 -9.68 3.81
C ALA A 32 -7.79 -11.10 3.84
N VAL A 33 -7.47 -11.66 2.67
CA VAL A 33 -6.81 -12.98 2.57
C VAL A 33 -5.44 -12.95 3.26
N GLU A 34 -4.61 -11.97 2.96
CA GLU A 34 -3.28 -11.83 3.56
C GLU A 34 -3.33 -11.69 5.09
N ARG A 35 -4.33 -10.98 5.61
CA ARG A 35 -4.53 -10.77 7.06
C ARG A 35 -5.34 -11.87 7.75
N GLY A 36 -5.71 -12.95 7.06
CA GLY A 36 -6.54 -14.02 7.61
C GLY A 36 -7.92 -13.54 8.07
N LYS A 37 -8.49 -12.53 7.40
CA LYS A 37 -9.83 -11.99 7.69
C LYS A 37 -10.89 -12.70 6.85
N ALA A 38 -12.05 -12.91 7.47
CA ALA A 38 -13.16 -13.63 6.82
C ALA A 38 -13.84 -12.80 5.73
N LYS A 39 -13.90 -11.46 5.87
CA LYS A 39 -14.62 -10.60 4.93
C LYS A 39 -13.79 -9.40 4.47
N PRO A 40 -13.87 -9.02 3.18
CA PRO A 40 -13.24 -7.80 2.66
C PRO A 40 -13.71 -6.52 3.35
N THR A 41 -14.95 -6.51 3.87
CA THR A 41 -15.54 -5.39 4.61
C THR A 41 -14.78 -5.06 5.89
N ASP A 42 -14.07 -6.04 6.45
CA ASP A 42 -13.31 -5.87 7.70
C ASP A 42 -12.07 -4.99 7.49
N VAL A 43 -11.60 -4.87 6.24
CA VAL A 43 -10.43 -4.08 5.85
C VAL A 43 -10.74 -2.99 4.82
N SER A 44 -11.96 -2.93 4.26
CA SER A 44 -12.33 -1.95 3.21
C SER A 44 -12.16 -0.51 3.67
N LYS A 45 -12.54 -0.18 4.91
CA LYS A 45 -12.34 1.15 5.50
C LYS A 45 -10.86 1.53 5.57
N LEU A 46 -9.99 0.55 5.85
CA LEU A 46 -8.54 0.76 5.89
C LEU A 46 -8.03 1.07 4.47
N VAL A 47 -8.47 0.31 3.47
CA VAL A 47 -8.09 0.55 2.07
C VAL A 47 -8.50 1.96 1.63
N SER A 48 -9.77 2.35 1.80
CA SER A 48 -10.24 3.70 1.43
C SER A 48 -9.40 4.79 2.09
N LYS A 49 -9.16 4.63 3.39
CA LYS A 49 -8.38 5.55 4.21
C LYS A 49 -6.91 5.65 3.80
N CYS A 50 -6.32 4.61 3.21
CA CYS A 50 -4.96 4.67 2.66
C CYS A 50 -4.89 5.44 1.34
N PHE A 51 -5.98 5.49 0.57
CA PHE A 51 -6.05 6.30 -0.64
C PHE A 51 -6.44 7.76 -0.36
N GLU A 52 -7.18 8.02 0.72
CA GLU A 52 -7.57 9.38 1.12
C GLU A 52 -6.43 10.13 1.79
N GLU A 53 -5.72 9.46 2.71
CA GLU A 53 -4.70 10.06 3.57
C GLU A 53 -3.43 9.18 3.62
N PRO A 54 -2.75 8.94 2.48
CA PRO A 54 -1.63 7.99 2.41
C PRO A 54 -0.46 8.33 3.35
N ASP A 55 -0.19 9.61 3.57
CA ASP A 55 0.91 10.12 4.41
C ASP A 55 0.64 10.02 5.92
N ALA A 56 -0.63 10.14 6.33
CA ALA A 56 -1.05 10.07 7.74
C ALA A 56 -1.28 8.63 8.23
N ARG A 57 -1.15 7.63 7.36
CA ARG A 57 -1.44 6.23 7.71
C ARG A 57 -0.27 5.53 8.35
N ARG A 58 -0.60 4.45 9.07
CA ARG A 58 0.41 3.53 9.57
C ARG A 58 1.17 3.00 8.37
N TYR A 59 2.49 3.19 8.36
CA TYR A 59 3.37 2.74 7.29
C TYR A 59 3.12 1.29 6.88
N MET A 60 2.91 0.40 7.86
CA MET A 60 2.60 -1.02 7.60
C MET A 60 1.31 -1.27 6.80
N ASP A 61 0.29 -0.43 6.98
CA ASP A 61 -0.98 -0.58 6.26
C ASP A 61 -0.82 -0.14 4.80
N LEU A 62 -0.13 0.98 4.56
CA LEU A 62 0.19 1.44 3.21
C LEU A 62 1.15 0.48 2.50
N ALA A 63 2.14 -0.05 3.22
CA ALA A 63 3.11 -1.00 2.71
C ALA A 63 2.47 -2.26 2.15
N ALA A 64 1.60 -2.90 2.94
CA ALA A 64 0.87 -4.08 2.50
C ALA A 64 0.06 -3.81 1.22
N LEU A 65 -0.55 -2.63 1.09
CA LEU A 65 -1.28 -2.28 -0.14
C LEU A 65 -0.37 -2.11 -1.35
N ILE A 66 0.81 -1.50 -1.17
CA ILE A 66 1.80 -1.33 -2.23
C ILE A 66 2.28 -2.70 -2.70
N GLU A 67 2.61 -3.60 -1.77
CA GLU A 67 3.06 -4.97 -2.06
C GLU A 67 1.97 -5.79 -2.77
N LEU A 68 0.72 -5.71 -2.33
CA LEU A 68 -0.42 -6.37 -2.98
C LEU A 68 -0.69 -5.87 -4.41
N MET A 69 -0.29 -4.64 -4.71
CA MET A 69 -0.31 -4.06 -6.06
C MET A 69 0.97 -4.38 -6.86
N GLY A 70 1.84 -5.24 -6.33
CA GLY A 70 3.12 -5.63 -6.95
C GLY A 70 4.14 -4.50 -6.97
N GLY A 71 4.03 -3.55 -6.05
CA GLY A 71 5.04 -2.53 -5.81
C GLY A 71 6.03 -2.96 -4.73
N GLU A 72 7.08 -2.16 -4.56
CA GLU A 72 8.07 -2.30 -3.50
C GLU A 72 8.25 -0.94 -2.80
N ILE A 73 8.69 -0.97 -1.55
CA ILE A 73 9.03 0.26 -0.82
C ILE A 73 10.53 0.31 -0.63
N VAL A 74 11.12 1.39 -1.10
CA VAL A 74 12.55 1.64 -0.96
C VAL A 74 12.74 2.83 -0.03
N VAL A 75 13.47 2.63 1.07
CA VAL A 75 13.91 3.72 1.94
C VAL A 75 15.36 4.03 1.60
N ARG A 76 15.62 5.24 1.11
CA ARG A 76 16.95 5.71 0.74
C ARG A 76 17.40 6.80 1.69
N TRP A 77 18.53 6.60 2.34
CA TRP A 77 19.26 7.66 3.02
C TRP A 77 20.42 8.09 2.12
N HIS A 78 20.75 9.39 2.12
CA HIS A 78 21.81 9.95 1.26
C HIS A 78 23.20 9.33 1.51
N SER A 79 23.37 8.61 2.62
CA SER A 79 24.60 7.89 2.97
C SER A 79 24.39 6.38 3.18
N ILE A 80 23.16 5.85 3.07
CA ILE A 80 22.83 4.44 3.31
C ILE A 80 21.64 4.06 2.41
N GLU A 81 21.85 3.13 1.48
CA GLU A 81 20.76 2.51 0.72
C GLU A 81 20.62 1.05 1.17
N GLU A 82 19.43 0.66 1.64
CA GLU A 82 19.11 -0.73 1.95
C GLU A 82 17.73 -1.06 1.37
N ASN A 83 17.67 -2.08 0.51
CA ASN A 83 16.41 -2.59 -0.01
C ASN A 83 15.82 -3.55 1.01
N VAL A 84 14.67 -3.19 1.58
CA VAL A 84 13.91 -4.08 2.47
C VAL A 84 13.09 -5.03 1.60
N VAL A 85 13.71 -6.11 1.12
CA VAL A 85 12.99 -7.20 0.48
C VAL A 85 12.50 -8.13 1.60
N SER A 86 11.20 -8.30 1.73
CA SER A 86 10.60 -9.27 2.66
C SER A 86 10.95 -10.69 2.22
N THR A 87 12.11 -11.20 2.63
CA THR A 87 12.40 -12.64 2.51
C THR A 87 11.40 -13.41 3.36
N PRO A 88 10.68 -14.41 2.81
CA PRO A 88 9.84 -15.28 3.61
C PRO A 88 10.74 -16.04 4.59
N LYS A 89 10.40 -16.03 5.88
CA LYS A 89 11.04 -16.88 6.89
C LYS A 89 10.89 -18.34 6.44
N ALA A 90 11.99 -18.96 6.05
CA ALA A 90 12.06 -20.42 5.94
C ALA A 90 11.81 -21.00 7.34
N SER A 91 10.79 -21.85 7.43
CA SER A 91 10.55 -22.72 8.59
C SER A 91 11.59 -23.84 8.64
#